data_AF-A0A1H2EE51-F1
#
_entry.id   AF-A0A1H2EE51-F1
#
_cell.length_a   1.000
_cell.length_b   1.000
_cell.length_c   1.000
_cell.angle_alpha   90.00
_cell.angle_beta   90.00
_cell.angle_gamma   90.00
#
_symmetry.space_group_name_H-M   'P 1'
#
loop_
_entity.id
_entity.type
_entity.pdbx_description
1 polymer ?
#
loop_
_entity_poly.entity_id
_entity_poly.type
_entity_poly.pdbx_seq_one_letter_code
_entity_poly.pdbx_strand_id
1 'polypeptide(L)'
;MREVMASARPRLARARSGSLLLGPAFVAAIAYVDPGNVASNISAGAQFGYLLVWVIVVANVMAGLVQFLSAKLGVVTGRSLPETVRLRASRTARLSYWVQAEIVAMATDLAEVVGGAIALNLLFDLPLLIGGVITGSVSMVLLLVQDRRGQQPFERVIIGLLAVIAIGFLTSTVVAPPPPGAVVGASCRGSMARKAC
;
A
#
# COMPACT_ATOMS: atom_id res chain seq x y z
N MET A 1 -10.20 48.86 17.61
CA MET A 1 -10.63 49.33 16.27
C MET A 1 -9.44 49.88 15.49
N ARG A 2 -8.52 49.02 15.02
CA ARG A 2 -7.58 49.30 13.88
C ARG A 2 -6.63 48.17 13.45
N GLU A 3 -6.59 46.99 14.09
CA GLU A 3 -5.68 45.92 13.63
C GLU A 3 -6.39 44.63 13.16
N VAL A 4 -7.63 44.76 12.69
CA VAL A 4 -8.43 43.66 12.07
C VAL A 4 -8.20 43.56 10.56
N MET A 5 -7.17 44.19 9.97
CA MET A 5 -7.09 44.23 8.50
C MET A 5 -5.65 44.24 7.96
N ALA A 6 -5.02 43.06 7.93
CA ALA A 6 -3.93 42.77 7.01
C ALA A 6 -4.16 41.42 6.32
N SER A 7 -5.20 41.43 5.49
CA SER A 7 -5.14 40.90 4.12
C SER A 7 -4.69 39.45 3.96
N ALA A 8 -5.68 38.56 4.01
CA ALA A 8 -5.72 37.33 3.22
C ALA A 8 -5.11 37.54 1.83
N ARG A 9 -3.93 36.97 1.59
CA ARG A 9 -3.40 36.86 0.22
C ARG A 9 -4.06 35.67 -0.48
N PRO A 10 -4.65 35.87 -1.68
CA PRO A 10 -5.55 34.91 -2.29
C PRO A 10 -4.79 33.77 -3.00
N ARG A 11 -5.19 32.53 -2.70
CA ARG A 11 -5.69 31.51 -3.66
C ARG A 11 -5.03 31.38 -5.06
N LEU A 12 -3.71 31.54 -5.20
CA LEU A 12 -3.02 31.34 -6.50
C LEU A 12 -1.99 30.21 -6.56
N ALA A 13 -1.78 29.42 -5.49
CA ALA A 13 -0.98 28.18 -5.56
C ALA A 13 -1.83 26.93 -5.88
N ARG A 14 -3.10 27.11 -6.27
CA ARG A 14 -4.09 26.02 -6.44
C ARG A 14 -3.88 25.17 -7.71
N ALA A 15 -3.06 25.61 -8.67
CA ALA A 15 -2.81 24.87 -9.92
C ALA A 15 -1.57 23.96 -9.89
N ARG A 16 -0.68 24.07 -8.90
CA ARG A 16 0.44 23.13 -8.67
C ARG A 16 0.13 22.01 -7.66
N SER A 17 -1.13 21.96 -7.20
CA SER A 17 -1.54 21.12 -6.07
C SER A 17 -1.74 19.64 -6.41
N GLY A 18 -1.86 19.28 -7.71
CA GLY A 18 -2.02 17.89 -8.14
C GLY A 18 -0.77 17.05 -7.87
N SER A 19 0.42 17.60 -8.15
CA SER A 19 1.69 16.89 -7.96
C SER A 19 2.14 16.79 -6.50
N LEU A 20 1.66 17.68 -5.62
CA LEU A 20 1.96 17.64 -4.18
C LEU A 20 1.12 16.60 -3.42
N LEU A 21 -0.04 16.22 -3.96
CA LEU A 21 -0.88 15.16 -3.40
C LEU A 21 -0.55 13.76 -3.94
N LEU A 22 0.29 13.68 -4.99
CA LEU A 22 0.79 12.42 -5.53
C LEU A 22 1.66 11.68 -4.50
N GLY A 23 2.54 12.38 -3.77
CA GLY A 23 3.41 11.74 -2.78
C GLY A 23 2.67 10.90 -1.73
N PRO A 24 1.69 11.47 -1.00
CA PRO A 24 0.87 10.69 -0.06
C PRO A 24 0.07 9.55 -0.71
N ALA A 25 -0.41 9.75 -1.94
CA ALA A 25 -1.13 8.72 -2.69
C ALA A 25 -0.22 7.56 -3.11
N PHE A 26 1.03 7.84 -3.51
CA PHE A 26 2.04 6.84 -3.82
C PHE A 26 2.43 6.05 -2.58
N VAL A 27 2.68 6.71 -1.45
CA VAL A 27 2.94 6.06 -0.16
C VAL A 27 1.83 5.08 0.20
N ALA A 28 0.56 5.46 0.01
CA ALA A 28 -0.57 4.58 0.24
C ALA A 28 -0.65 3.40 -0.77
N ALA A 29 -0.26 3.61 -2.03
CA ALA A 29 -0.26 2.57 -3.06
C ALA A 29 0.80 1.48 -2.82
N ILE A 30 1.94 1.83 -2.24
CA ILE A 30 3.05 0.90 -1.98
C ILE A 30 2.64 -0.18 -0.98
N ALA A 31 1.82 0.18 0.01
CA ALA A 31 1.28 -0.76 0.99
C ALA A 31 0.42 -1.88 0.35
N TYR A 32 0.05 -1.77 -0.93
CA TYR A 32 -0.65 -2.81 -1.68
C TYR A 32 0.26 -3.62 -2.59
N VAL A 33 1.52 -3.25 -2.76
CA VAL A 33 2.52 -3.98 -3.57
C VAL A 33 3.60 -4.57 -2.66
N ASP A 34 3.21 -4.92 -1.43
CA ASP A 34 4.09 -5.53 -0.45
C ASP A 34 4.33 -7.03 -0.77
N PRO A 35 5.46 -7.60 -0.30
CA PRO A 35 5.76 -9.01 -0.52
C PRO A 35 4.67 -9.97 -0.02
N GLY A 36 3.92 -9.61 1.03
CA GLY A 36 2.83 -10.42 1.57
C GLY A 36 1.66 -10.54 0.60
N ASN A 37 1.23 -9.42 0.00
CA ASN A 37 0.19 -9.44 -1.03
C ASN A 37 0.67 -10.20 -2.28
N VAL A 38 1.92 -10.02 -2.70
CA VAL A 38 2.47 -10.78 -3.84
C VAL A 38 2.50 -12.28 -3.55
N ALA A 39 3.00 -12.71 -2.39
CA ALA A 39 3.09 -14.12 -2.02
C ALA A 39 1.71 -14.78 -1.93
N SER A 40 0.75 -14.12 -1.30
CA SER A 40 -0.63 -14.64 -1.20
C SER A 40 -1.30 -14.76 -2.57
N ASN A 41 -1.16 -13.77 -3.46
CA ASN A 41 -1.74 -13.81 -4.81
C ASN A 41 -1.09 -14.88 -5.70
N ILE A 42 0.23 -15.08 -5.60
CA ILE A 42 0.93 -16.14 -6.34
C ILE A 42 0.47 -17.53 -5.84
N SER A 43 0.41 -17.72 -4.52
CA SER A 43 -0.05 -18.98 -3.93
C SER A 43 -1.51 -19.28 -4.29
N ALA A 44 -2.38 -18.28 -4.22
CA ALA A 44 -3.77 -18.38 -4.61
C ALA A 44 -3.93 -18.67 -6.12
N GLY A 45 -3.12 -18.04 -6.97
CA GLY A 45 -3.10 -18.31 -8.41
C GLY A 45 -2.61 -19.72 -8.75
N ALA A 46 -1.63 -20.23 -8.01
CA ALA A 46 -1.15 -21.60 -8.17
C ALA A 46 -2.20 -22.65 -7.77
N GLN A 47 -3.00 -22.38 -6.74
CA GLN A 47 -4.02 -23.31 -6.24
C GLN A 47 -5.37 -23.20 -6.97
N PHE A 48 -5.82 -21.98 -7.27
CA PHE A 48 -7.17 -21.69 -7.78
C PHE A 48 -7.18 -21.13 -9.21
N GLY A 49 -6.02 -20.99 -9.85
CA GLY A 49 -5.91 -20.37 -11.16
C GLY A 49 -6.49 -18.96 -11.18
N TYR A 50 -7.28 -18.65 -12.21
CA TYR A 50 -7.88 -17.32 -12.40
C TYR A 50 -9.17 -17.08 -11.60
N LEU A 51 -9.67 -18.07 -10.83
CA LEU A 51 -10.97 -18.00 -10.17
C LEU A 51 -11.09 -16.80 -9.21
N LEU A 52 -9.98 -16.39 -8.58
CA LEU A 52 -9.96 -15.35 -7.56
C LEU A 52 -9.67 -13.94 -8.12
N VAL A 53 -9.49 -13.79 -9.44
CA VAL A 53 -9.19 -12.49 -10.06
C VAL A 53 -10.29 -11.46 -9.79
N TRP A 54 -11.57 -11.84 -9.86
CA TRP A 54 -12.67 -10.91 -9.55
C TRP A 54 -12.65 -10.44 -8.09
N VAL A 55 -12.22 -11.30 -7.15
CA VAL A 55 -12.09 -10.96 -5.73
C VAL A 55 -11.03 -9.88 -5.57
N ILE A 56 -9.90 -10.02 -6.27
CA ILE A 56 -8.82 -9.03 -6.28
C ILE A 56 -9.32 -7.68 -6.81
N VAL A 57 -10.11 -7.69 -7.90
CA VAL A 57 -10.69 -6.46 -8.46
C VAL A 57 -11.62 -5.77 -7.45
N VAL A 58 -12.55 -6.51 -6.85
CA VAL A 58 -13.48 -5.96 -5.85
C VAL A 58 -12.72 -5.45 -4.61
N ALA A 59 -11.71 -6.19 -4.15
CA ALA A 59 -10.86 -5.78 -3.03
C ALA A 59 -10.13 -4.46 -3.32
N ASN A 60 -9.59 -4.28 -4.53
CA ASN A 60 -8.94 -3.03 -4.93
C ASN A 60 -9.92 -1.84 -5.01
N VAL A 61 -11.16 -2.06 -5.47
CA VAL A 61 -12.20 -1.01 -5.46
C VAL A 61 -12.54 -0.59 -4.03
N MET A 62 -12.73 -1.56 -3.13
CA MET A 62 -13.01 -1.28 -1.72
C MET A 62 -11.83 -0.59 -1.03
N ALA A 63 -10.60 -1.01 -1.31
CA ALA A 63 -9.38 -0.36 -0.86
C ALA A 63 -9.32 1.11 -1.30
N GLY A 64 -9.56 1.38 -2.59
CA GLY A 64 -9.58 2.74 -3.12
C GLY A 64 -10.63 3.62 -2.43
N LEU A 65 -11.82 3.07 -2.14
CA LEU A 65 -12.86 3.77 -1.38
C LEU A 65 -12.40 4.12 0.04
N VAL A 66 -11.81 3.18 0.77
CA VAL A 66 -11.33 3.39 2.14
C VAL A 66 -10.18 4.41 2.19
N GLN A 67 -9.24 4.33 1.25
CA GLN A 67 -8.16 5.31 1.11
C GLN A 67 -8.70 6.70 0.78
N PHE A 68 -9.67 6.79 -0.14
CA PHE A 68 -10.31 8.05 -0.50
C PHE A 68 -11.01 8.70 0.70
N LEU A 69 -11.76 7.93 1.49
CA LEU A 69 -12.42 8.44 2.69
C LEU A 69 -11.41 8.92 3.74
N SER A 70 -10.32 8.17 3.94
CA SER A 70 -9.24 8.55 4.86
C SER A 70 -8.54 9.84 4.44
N ALA A 71 -8.22 9.97 3.15
CA ALA A 71 -7.64 11.18 2.59
C ALA A 71 -8.61 12.37 2.68
N LYS A 72 -9.89 12.16 2.36
CA LYS A 72 -10.93 13.19 2.47
C LYS A 72 -11.09 13.68 3.91
N LEU A 73 -11.06 12.77 4.90
CA LEU A 73 -11.08 13.13 6.32
C LEU A 73 -9.91 14.06 6.65
N GLY A 74 -8.69 13.70 6.24
CA GLY A 74 -7.48 14.50 6.47
C GLY A 74 -7.56 15.88 5.84
N VAL A 75 -8.01 15.97 4.58
CA VAL A 75 -8.14 17.24 3.85
C VAL A 75 -9.22 18.15 4.43
N VAL A 76 -10.37 17.60 4.83
CA VAL A 76 -11.51 18.39 5.33
C VAL A 76 -11.31 18.83 6.78
N THR A 77 -10.78 17.95 7.63
CA THR A 77 -10.64 18.23 9.06
C THR A 77 -9.29 18.80 9.46
N GLY A 78 -8.28 18.66 8.60
CA GLY A 78 -6.89 19.01 8.91
C GLY A 78 -6.25 18.10 9.97
N ARG A 79 -6.86 16.94 10.25
CA ARG A 79 -6.45 16.01 11.31
C ARG A 79 -6.30 14.60 10.78
N SER A 80 -5.42 13.83 11.39
CA SER A 80 -5.31 12.40 11.08
C SER A 80 -6.48 11.60 11.65
N LEU A 81 -6.69 10.38 11.14
CA LEU A 81 -7.72 9.48 11.65
C LEU A 81 -7.50 9.14 13.15
N PRO A 82 -6.27 8.83 13.63
CA PRO A 82 -5.99 8.64 15.05
C PRO A 82 -6.29 9.86 15.92
N GLU A 83 -6.00 11.08 15.44
CA GLU A 83 -6.35 12.32 16.14
C GLU A 83 -7.86 12.50 16.27
N THR A 84 -8.60 12.16 15.21
CA THR A 84 -10.06 12.24 15.22
C THR A 84 -10.67 11.22 16.18
N VAL A 85 -10.14 9.99 16.22
CA VAL A 85 -10.52 8.96 17.20
C VAL A 85 -10.19 9.43 18.61
N ARG A 86 -9.01 10.00 18.85
CA ARG A 86 -8.61 10.54 20.17
C ARG A 86 -9.56 11.59 20.71
N LEU A 87 -10.16 12.40 19.83
CA LEU A 87 -11.07 13.48 20.22
C LEU A 87 -12.51 13.01 20.47
N ARG A 88 -12.91 11.87 19.89
CA ARG A 88 -14.30 11.37 19.95
C ARG A 88 -14.48 10.12 20.79
N ALA A 89 -13.41 9.37 21.05
CA ALA A 89 -13.46 8.09 21.74
C ALA A 89 -13.14 8.24 23.24
N SER A 90 -13.72 7.35 24.05
CA SER A 90 -13.34 7.20 25.46
C SER A 90 -11.90 6.70 25.59
N ARG A 91 -11.29 6.87 26.78
CA ARG A 91 -9.90 6.46 27.02
C ARG A 91 -9.64 4.99 26.69
N THR A 92 -10.59 4.12 27.03
CA THR A 92 -10.51 2.67 26.77
C THR A 92 -10.54 2.37 25.26
N ALA A 93 -11.51 2.95 24.54
CA ALA A 93 -11.62 2.75 23.09
C ALA A 93 -10.40 3.30 22.33
N ARG A 94 -9.86 4.44 22.77
CA ARG A 94 -8.62 4.99 22.19
C ARG A 94 -7.44 4.03 22.37
N LEU A 95 -7.28 3.45 23.55
CA LEU A 95 -6.19 2.51 23.82
C LEU A 95 -6.37 1.21 23.04
N SER A 96 -7.60 0.70 22.90
CA SER A 96 -7.83 -0.50 22.09
C SER A 96 -7.50 -0.26 20.61
N TYR A 97 -7.89 0.88 20.05
CA TYR A 97 -7.51 1.25 18.67
C TYR A 97 -6.01 1.39 18.51
N TRP A 98 -5.31 1.94 19.51
CA TRP A 98 -3.85 2.04 19.47
C TRP A 98 -3.18 0.67 19.49
N VAL A 99 -3.57 -0.22 20.42
CA VAL A 99 -3.03 -1.59 20.48
C VAL A 99 -3.31 -2.35 19.18
N GLN A 100 -4.52 -2.23 18.65
CA GLN A 100 -4.87 -2.86 17.37
C GLN A 100 -3.98 -2.33 16.23
N ALA A 101 -3.81 -1.01 16.13
CA ALA A 101 -2.97 -0.42 15.08
C ALA A 101 -1.51 -0.88 15.20
N GLU A 102 -0.98 -0.99 16.41
CA GLU A 102 0.38 -1.47 16.66
C GLU A 102 0.55 -2.94 16.23
N ILE A 103 -0.42 -3.81 16.58
CA ILE A 103 -0.40 -5.23 16.17
C ILE A 103 -0.46 -5.36 14.65
N VAL A 104 -1.30 -4.57 13.99
CA VAL A 104 -1.41 -4.58 12.53
C VAL A 104 -0.11 -4.10 11.88
N ALA A 105 0.50 -3.03 12.38
CA ALA A 105 1.78 -2.52 11.87
C ALA A 105 2.89 -3.57 12.02
N MET A 106 3.02 -4.19 13.19
CA MET A 106 4.00 -5.27 13.42
C MET A 106 3.78 -6.48 12.51
N ALA A 107 2.52 -6.83 12.21
CA ALA A 107 2.21 -7.94 11.31
C ALA A 107 2.62 -7.63 9.85
N THR A 108 2.40 -6.38 9.40
CA THR A 108 2.85 -5.94 8.07
C THR A 108 4.37 -5.93 7.98
N ASP A 109 5.07 -5.37 8.97
CA ASP A 109 6.54 -5.35 9.00
C ASP A 109 7.13 -6.77 8.96
N LEU A 110 6.52 -7.72 9.69
CA LEU A 110 6.93 -9.11 9.67
C LEU A 110 6.80 -9.74 8.27
N ALA A 111 5.69 -9.47 7.57
CA ALA A 111 5.49 -9.96 6.21
C ALA A 111 6.53 -9.39 5.23
N GLU A 112 6.89 -8.11 5.38
CA GLU A 112 7.92 -7.47 4.55
C GLU A 112 9.32 -8.07 4.79
N VAL A 113 9.71 -8.27 6.06
CA VAL A 113 11.01 -8.84 6.42
C VAL A 113 11.12 -10.29 5.94
N VAL A 114 10.07 -11.10 6.12
CA VAL A 114 10.03 -12.49 5.64
C VAL A 114 10.07 -12.54 4.12
N GLY A 115 9.30 -11.70 3.44
CA GLY A 115 9.30 -11.62 1.98
C GLY A 115 10.67 -11.22 1.42
N GLY A 116 11.32 -10.23 2.01
CA GLY A 116 12.68 -9.82 1.63
C GLY A 116 13.72 -10.91 1.89
N ALA A 117 13.61 -11.62 3.03
CA ALA A 117 14.48 -12.75 3.34
C ALA A 117 14.36 -13.89 2.30
N ILE A 118 13.13 -14.24 1.91
CA ILE A 118 12.87 -15.25 0.89
C ILE A 118 13.41 -14.78 -0.48
N ALA A 119 13.22 -13.51 -0.84
CA ALA A 119 13.73 -12.97 -2.09
C ALA A 119 15.28 -13.05 -2.16
N LEU A 120 15.98 -12.71 -1.08
CA LEU A 120 17.44 -12.83 -0.99
C LEU A 120 17.92 -14.29 -1.01
N ASN A 121 17.16 -15.19 -0.38
CA ASN A 121 17.43 -16.62 -0.45
C ASN A 121 17.32 -17.13 -1.88
N LEU A 122 16.29 -16.74 -2.64
CA LEU A 122 16.12 -17.19 -4.03
C LEU A 122 17.13 -16.57 -5.00
N LEU A 123 17.60 -15.35 -4.75
CA LEU A 123 18.49 -14.64 -5.68
C LEU A 123 19.98 -14.93 -5.45
N PHE A 124 20.38 -15.18 -4.20
CA PHE A 124 21.78 -15.30 -3.79
C PHE A 124 22.07 -16.54 -2.95
N ASP A 125 21.10 -17.47 -2.80
CA ASP A 125 21.20 -18.67 -1.96
C ASP A 125 21.59 -18.37 -0.49
N LEU A 126 21.25 -17.16 -0.01
CA LEU A 126 21.56 -16.74 1.35
C LEU A 126 20.65 -17.44 2.38
N PRO A 127 21.15 -17.84 3.56
CA PRO A 127 20.31 -18.34 4.65
C PRO A 127 19.24 -17.32 5.05
N LEU A 128 18.01 -17.80 5.33
CA LEU A 128 16.86 -16.94 5.66
C LEU A 128 17.14 -15.97 6.82
N LEU A 129 17.88 -16.40 7.84
CA LEU A 129 18.24 -15.54 8.98
C LEU A 129 19.11 -14.35 8.53
N ILE A 130 20.09 -14.61 7.65
CA ILE A 130 20.98 -13.56 7.13
C ILE A 130 20.17 -12.63 6.21
N GLY A 131 19.33 -13.19 5.35
CA GLY A 131 18.43 -12.40 4.48
C GLY A 131 17.48 -11.51 5.28
N GLY A 132 16.91 -12.00 6.38
CA GLY A 132 16.04 -11.24 7.27
C GLY A 132 16.78 -10.11 7.98
N VAL A 133 17.99 -10.38 8.50
CA VAL A 133 18.84 -9.35 9.13
C VAL A 133 19.23 -8.27 8.12
N ILE A 134 19.61 -8.64 6.90
CA ILE A 134 19.94 -7.67 5.84
C ILE A 134 18.72 -6.81 5.51
N THR A 135 17.57 -7.43 5.27
CA THR A 135 16.32 -6.73 4.94
C THR A 135 15.93 -5.74 6.04
N GLY A 136 15.90 -6.19 7.30
CA GLY A 136 15.59 -5.32 8.43
C GLY A 136 16.60 -4.19 8.61
N SER A 137 17.89 -4.46 8.41
CA SER A 137 18.94 -3.43 8.48
C SER A 137 18.77 -2.37 7.39
N VAL A 138 18.50 -2.78 6.16
CA VAL A 138 18.25 -1.88 5.03
C VAL A 138 17.00 -1.03 5.28
N SER A 139 15.90 -1.62 5.74
CA SER A 139 14.68 -0.90 6.09
C SER A 139 14.93 0.15 7.18
N MET A 140 15.71 -0.18 8.21
CA MET A 140 16.06 0.77 9.27
C MET A 140 16.92 1.94 8.75
N VAL A 141 17.88 1.65 7.86
CA VAL A 141 18.69 2.69 7.20
C VAL A 141 17.82 3.60 6.32
N LEU A 142 16.87 3.04 5.56
CA LEU A 142 15.94 3.81 4.74
C LEU A 142 15.10 4.77 5.58
N LEU A 143 14.56 4.30 6.71
CA LEU A 143 13.81 5.15 7.65
C LEU A 143 14.67 6.30 8.20
N LEU A 144 15.93 6.02 8.56
CA LEU A 144 16.85 7.05 9.08
C LEU A 144 17.24 8.09 8.03
N VAL A 145 17.35 7.67 6.75
CA VAL A 145 17.62 8.58 5.63
C VAL A 145 16.38 9.43 5.30
N GLN A 146 15.18 8.86 5.38
CA GLN A 146 13.92 9.57 5.16
C GLN A 146 13.74 10.72 6.16
N ASP A 147 14.04 10.49 7.43
CA ASP A 147 13.93 11.51 8.49
C ASP A 147 14.87 12.70 8.25
N ARG A 148 16.04 12.46 7.64
CA ARG A 148 17.09 13.48 7.41
C ARG A 148 16.93 14.26 6.10
N ARG A 149 16.44 13.65 5.02
CA ARG A 149 16.50 14.21 3.64
C ARG A 149 15.15 14.62 3.04
N GLY A 150 14.04 14.47 3.78
CA GLY A 150 12.71 14.87 3.35
C GLY A 150 12.03 13.89 2.38
N GLN A 151 10.79 14.19 1.98
CA GLN A 151 9.89 13.22 1.33
C GLN A 151 10.16 13.00 -0.17
N GLN A 152 10.70 13.98 -0.89
CA GLN A 152 10.89 13.89 -2.34
C GLN A 152 11.89 12.83 -2.82
N PRO A 153 13.09 12.65 -2.21
CA PRO A 153 14.00 11.59 -2.63
C PRO A 153 13.44 10.20 -2.33
N PHE A 154 12.73 10.04 -1.21
CA PHE A 154 12.06 8.80 -0.84
C PHE A 154 11.01 8.39 -1.89
N GLU A 155 10.14 9.32 -2.27
CA GLU A 155 9.11 9.10 -3.29
C GLU A 155 9.69 8.60 -4.63
N ARG A 156 10.79 9.21 -5.11
CA ARG A 156 11.43 8.80 -6.37
C ARG A 156 12.02 7.39 -6.30
N VAL A 157 12.66 7.04 -5.18
CA VAL A 157 13.22 5.69 -4.98
C VAL A 157 12.10 4.67 -5.04
N ILE A 158 10.98 4.91 -4.37
CA ILE A 158 9.89 3.95 -4.39
C ILE A 158 9.22 3.86 -5.76
N ILE A 159 8.99 4.98 -6.46
CA ILE A 159 8.46 4.94 -7.83
C ILE A 159 9.37 4.10 -8.74
N GLY A 160 10.69 4.23 -8.59
CA GLY A 160 11.66 3.40 -9.30
C GLY A 160 11.51 1.90 -8.99
N LEU A 161 11.40 1.54 -7.71
CA LEU A 161 11.20 0.14 -7.27
C LEU A 161 9.87 -0.44 -7.80
N LEU A 162 8.79 0.33 -7.72
CA LEU A 162 7.49 -0.07 -8.26
C LEU A 162 7.54 -0.30 -9.78
N ALA A 163 8.25 0.56 -10.51
CA ALA A 163 8.43 0.39 -11.94
C ALA A 163 9.16 -0.92 -12.27
N VAL A 164 10.20 -1.27 -11.50
CA VAL A 164 10.91 -2.55 -11.66
C VAL A 164 9.97 -3.74 -11.45
N ILE A 165 9.18 -3.73 -10.37
CA ILE A 165 8.20 -4.78 -10.08
C ILE A 165 7.16 -4.88 -11.22
N ALA A 166 6.60 -3.75 -11.65
CA ALA A 166 5.59 -3.71 -12.69
C ALA A 166 6.13 -4.24 -14.03
N ILE A 167 7.34 -3.82 -14.43
CA ILE A 167 8.00 -4.32 -15.64
C ILE A 167 8.28 -5.81 -15.53
N GLY A 168 8.71 -6.31 -14.37
CA GLY A 168 8.94 -7.74 -14.14
C GLY A 168 7.69 -8.61 -14.32
N PHE A 169 6.53 -8.15 -13.80
CA PHE A 169 5.27 -8.87 -14.00
C PHE A 169 4.71 -8.73 -15.42
N LEU A 170 4.83 -7.55 -16.03
CA LEU A 170 4.40 -7.33 -17.41
C LEU A 170 5.18 -8.21 -18.40
N THR A 171 6.50 -8.25 -18.26
CA THR A 171 7.36 -9.09 -19.09
C THR A 171 7.04 -10.58 -18.89
N SER A 172 6.87 -11.03 -17.65
CA SER A 172 6.41 -12.40 -17.35
C SER A 172 5.08 -12.75 -18.03
N THR A 173 4.12 -11.80 -18.04
CA THR A 173 2.81 -12.00 -18.67
C THR A 173 2.90 -12.05 -20.20
N VAL A 174 3.82 -11.29 -20.82
CA VAL A 174 4.01 -11.30 -22.27
C VAL A 174 4.73 -12.57 -22.73
N VAL A 175 5.70 -13.07 -21.95
CA VAL A 175 6.45 -14.30 -22.26
C VAL A 175 5.58 -15.55 -22.07
N ALA A 176 4.71 -15.57 -21.06
CA ALA A 176 3.77 -16.64 -20.79
C ALA A 176 2.32 -16.12 -20.87
N PRO A 177 1.79 -15.87 -22.08
CA PRO A 177 0.49 -15.23 -22.25
C PRO A 177 -0.64 -16.10 -21.69
N PRO A 178 -1.49 -15.56 -20.80
CA PRO A 178 -2.60 -16.30 -20.24
C PRO A 178 -3.69 -16.51 -21.31
N PRO A 179 -4.40 -17.66 -21.30
CA PRO A 179 -5.50 -17.90 -22.22
C PRO A 179 -6.62 -16.87 -21.98
N PRO A 180 -6.98 -16.03 -22.98
CA PRO A 180 -7.83 -14.85 -22.76
C PRO A 180 -9.25 -15.19 -22.28
N GLY A 181 -9.77 -16.37 -22.66
CA GLY A 181 -11.07 -16.87 -22.19
C GLY A 181 -11.11 -17.26 -20.71
N ALA A 182 -9.98 -17.64 -20.12
CA ALA A 182 -9.90 -17.98 -18.70
C ALA A 182 -9.86 -16.74 -17.80
N VAL A 183 -9.16 -15.68 -18.25
CA VAL A 183 -9.02 -14.42 -17.51
C VAL A 183 -10.36 -13.67 -17.45
N VAL A 184 -11.04 -13.52 -18.58
CA VAL A 184 -12.33 -12.83 -18.66
C VAL A 184 -13.47 -13.69 -18.11
N GLY A 185 -13.45 -15.00 -18.40
CA GLY A 185 -14.46 -15.95 -17.95
C GLY A 185 -14.49 -16.14 -16.43
N ALA A 186 -13.32 -16.17 -15.77
CA ALA A 186 -13.26 -16.25 -14.31
C ALA A 186 -13.75 -14.96 -13.63
N SER A 187 -13.56 -13.80 -14.28
CA SER A 187 -14.03 -12.52 -13.76
C SER A 187 -15.57 -12.42 -13.70
N CYS A 188 -16.28 -13.14 -14.60
CA CYS A 188 -17.75 -13.21 -14.61
C CYS A 188 -18.32 -14.40 -13.82
N ARG A 189 -17.59 -15.53 -13.72
CA ARG A 189 -18.13 -16.80 -13.19
C ARG A 189 -18.21 -16.87 -11.66
N GLY A 190 -17.51 -16.00 -10.93
CA GLY A 190 -17.68 -15.83 -9.47
C GLY A 190 -19.10 -15.40 -9.07
N SER A 191 -19.87 -14.78 -9.98
CA SER A 191 -21.28 -14.45 -9.77
C SER A 191 -22.22 -15.64 -10.00
N MET A 192 -21.93 -16.51 -10.97
CA MET A 192 -22.81 -17.62 -11.37
C MET A 192 -22.58 -18.94 -10.65
N ALA A 193 -21.41 -19.16 -10.02
CA ALA A 193 -21.14 -20.40 -9.28
C ALA A 193 -22.07 -20.61 -8.05
N ARG A 194 -22.80 -19.57 -7.62
CA ARG A 194 -23.83 -19.70 -6.57
C ARG A 194 -25.16 -20.32 -7.01
N LYS A 195 -25.36 -20.63 -8.30
CA LYS A 195 -26.61 -21.28 -8.79
C LYS A 195 -26.47 -22.77 -9.13
N ALA A 196 -25.32 -23.38 -8.87
CA ALA A 196 -25.05 -24.78 -9.23
C ALA A 196 -24.54 -25.65 -8.07
N CYS A 197 -24.74 -25.21 -6.82
CA CYS A 197 -24.59 -26.05 -5.63
C CYS A 197 -25.91 -26.09 -4.86
#